data_AF-A0A8S3FLG0-F1
#
_entry.id   AF-A0A8S3FLG0-F1
#
_cell.length_a   1.000
_cell.length_b   1.000
_cell.length_c   1.000
_cell.angle_alpha   90.00
_cell.angle_beta   90.00
_cell.angle_gamma   90.00
#
_symmetry.space_group_name_H-M   'P 1'
#
loop_
_entity.id
_entity.type
_entity.pdbx_description
1 polymer ?
#
loop_
_entity_poly.entity_id
_entity_poly.type
_entity_poly.pdbx_seq_one_letter_code
_entity_poly.pdbx_strand_id
1 'polypeptide(L)'
;GQTILSSTEQQSEERQFVFGQSWRVTPETTLFVYVAGENYHTQQNLHYRPIFREELVQRFQNTTRLERAKQNCQKIVASKANEQCVYDILITNDQTMSELHKDFQTNLNEWKEYAELVQNDHVINMGTQLAFN
;
A
#
# COMPACT_ATOMS: atom_id res chain seq x y z
N GLY A 1 8.86 21.05 -17.60
CA GLY A 1 9.59 19.77 -17.71
C GLY A 1 8.81 18.73 -16.94
N GLN A 2 8.65 17.52 -17.49
CA GLN A 2 8.11 16.42 -16.70
C GLN A 2 9.22 15.90 -15.78
N THR A 3 9.03 16.05 -14.47
CA THR A 3 9.88 15.37 -13.48
C THR A 3 9.40 13.93 -13.43
N ILE A 4 10.22 12.98 -13.85
CA ILE A 4 9.92 11.55 -13.83
C ILE A 4 10.78 10.90 -12.76
N LEU A 5 10.18 10.08 -11.89
CA LEU A 5 10.91 9.27 -10.92
C LEU A 5 11.84 8.29 -11.65
N SER A 6 13.12 8.25 -11.25
CA SER A 6 14.03 7.22 -11.73
C SER A 6 13.59 5.82 -11.27
N SER A 7 14.08 4.77 -11.93
CA SER A 7 13.76 3.38 -11.58
C SER A 7 14.12 3.00 -10.15
N THR A 8 15.19 3.60 -9.59
CA THR A 8 15.59 3.42 -8.19
C THR A 8 14.61 4.10 -7.24
N GLU A 9 14.14 5.31 -7.58
CA GLU A 9 13.22 6.04 -6.72
C GLU A 9 11.82 5.43 -6.71
N GLN A 10 11.43 4.76 -7.79
CA GLN A 10 10.21 3.95 -7.86
C GLN A 10 10.21 2.75 -6.90
N GLN A 11 11.32 2.39 -6.28
CA GLN A 11 11.36 1.30 -5.30
C GLN A 11 11.23 1.76 -3.85
N SER A 12 11.29 3.07 -3.58
CA SER A 12 11.23 3.63 -2.23
C SER A 12 9.89 4.33 -1.99
N GLU A 13 9.10 3.80 -1.05
CA GLU A 13 7.82 4.39 -0.61
C GLU A 13 8.02 5.87 -0.21
N GLU A 14 9.11 6.17 0.50
CA GLU A 14 9.42 7.53 0.92
C GLU A 14 9.71 8.46 -0.25
N ARG A 15 10.51 8.03 -1.22
CA ARG A 15 10.83 8.87 -2.38
C ARG A 15 9.62 9.09 -3.27
N GLN A 16 8.79 8.06 -3.45
CA GLN A 16 7.51 8.20 -4.15
C GLN A 16 6.61 9.22 -3.45
N PHE A 17 6.49 9.14 -2.12
CA PHE A 17 5.71 10.11 -1.35
C PHE A 17 6.26 11.53 -1.52
N VAL A 18 7.56 11.75 -1.34
CA VAL A 18 8.22 13.06 -1.51
C VAL A 18 8.00 13.61 -2.92
N PHE A 19 8.09 12.76 -3.94
CA PHE A 19 7.78 13.16 -5.30
C PHE A 19 6.31 13.56 -5.46
N GLY A 20 5.37 12.80 -4.90
CA GLY A 20 3.94 13.14 -4.89
C GLY A 20 3.64 14.49 -4.24
N GLN A 21 4.44 14.91 -3.25
CA GLN A 21 4.29 16.25 -2.65
C GLN A 21 4.50 17.38 -3.66
N SER A 22 5.29 17.15 -4.72
CA SER A 22 5.50 18.16 -5.79
C SER A 22 4.25 18.40 -6.65
N TRP A 23 3.25 17.52 -6.57
CA TRP A 23 1.98 17.63 -7.29
C TRP A 23 0.86 18.20 -6.40
N ARG A 24 1.16 18.55 -5.14
CA ARG A 24 0.18 19.19 -4.26
C ARG A 24 -0.30 20.50 -4.86
N VAL A 25 -1.63 20.64 -4.96
CA VAL A 25 -2.26 21.91 -5.31
C VAL A 25 -2.08 22.92 -4.17
N THR A 26 -2.13 24.19 -4.51
CA THR A 26 -2.07 25.35 -3.61
C THR A 26 -3.45 26.00 -3.51
N PRO A 27 -3.69 26.94 -2.57
CA PRO A 27 -4.94 27.70 -2.53
C PRO A 27 -5.27 28.40 -3.86
N GLU A 28 -4.25 28.80 -4.63
CA GLU A 28 -4.40 29.53 -5.90
C GLU A 28 -4.58 28.60 -7.11
N THR A 29 -4.20 27.32 -6.97
CA THR A 29 -4.20 26.34 -8.06
C THR A 29 -5.21 25.21 -7.85
N THR A 30 -5.88 25.18 -6.70
CA THR A 30 -6.95 24.22 -6.44
C THR A 30 -8.15 24.48 -7.35
N LEU A 31 -8.70 23.40 -7.91
CA LEU A 31 -9.94 23.42 -8.69
C LEU A 31 -11.13 22.86 -7.88
N PHE A 32 -10.92 22.55 -6.60
CA PHE A 32 -11.96 22.00 -5.74
C PHE A 32 -12.96 23.08 -5.32
N VAL A 33 -14.24 22.72 -5.31
CA VAL A 33 -15.32 23.51 -4.71
C VAL A 33 -15.59 22.98 -3.31
N TYR A 34 -15.61 23.86 -2.32
CA TYR A 34 -15.77 23.50 -0.92
C TYR A 34 -17.19 23.81 -0.43
N VAL A 35 -17.67 23.05 0.54
CA VAL A 35 -18.92 23.36 1.25
C VAL A 35 -18.75 24.63 2.10
N ALA A 36 -19.86 25.27 2.49
CA ALA A 36 -19.80 26.50 3.27
C ALA A 36 -19.01 26.31 4.58
N GLY A 37 -18.03 27.19 4.82
CA GLY A 37 -17.12 27.13 5.97
C GLY A 37 -15.84 26.33 5.75
N GLU A 38 -15.76 25.54 4.69
CA GLU A 38 -14.57 24.78 4.30
C GLU A 38 -13.76 25.50 3.22
N ASN A 39 -12.45 25.26 3.18
CA ASN A 39 -11.56 25.77 2.15
C ASN A 39 -10.33 24.87 2.01
N TYR A 40 -9.40 25.26 1.14
CA TYR A 40 -8.13 24.55 0.97
C TYR A 40 -7.41 24.26 2.30
N HIS A 41 -7.32 25.23 3.21
CA HIS A 41 -6.56 25.11 4.45
C HIS A 41 -7.22 24.18 5.46
N THR A 42 -8.55 24.03 5.43
CA THR A 42 -9.27 23.12 6.33
C THR A 42 -9.23 21.67 5.83
N GLN A 43 -9.10 21.47 4.51
CA GLN A 43 -9.07 20.15 3.90
C GLN A 43 -7.66 19.61 3.64
N GLN A 44 -6.63 20.47 3.66
CA GLN A 44 -5.26 20.06 3.40
C GLN A 44 -4.47 19.81 4.70
N ASN A 45 -3.84 18.64 4.80
CA ASN A 45 -2.88 18.35 5.86
C ASN A 45 -1.44 18.42 5.33
N LEU A 46 -0.82 19.59 5.45
CA LEU A 46 0.56 19.79 4.98
C LEU A 46 1.60 19.01 5.77
N HIS A 47 1.30 18.71 7.04
CA HIS A 47 2.16 17.95 7.94
C HIS A 47 1.95 16.44 7.87
N TYR A 48 1.00 15.97 7.05
CA TYR A 48 0.83 14.56 6.84
C TYR A 48 2.11 13.95 6.26
N ARG A 49 2.59 12.91 6.94
CA ARG A 49 3.68 12.06 6.49
C ARG A 49 3.34 10.62 6.91
N PRO A 50 3.24 9.67 5.98
CA PRO A 50 3.07 8.26 6.32
C PRO A 50 4.25 7.75 7.14
N ILE A 51 4.02 6.69 7.90
CA ILE A 51 5.11 5.88 8.45
C ILE A 51 5.46 4.85 7.38
N PHE A 52 6.70 4.86 6.91
CA PHE A 52 7.12 3.94 5.85
C PHE A 52 7.59 2.61 6.40
N ARG A 53 7.60 1.58 5.55
CA ARG A 53 7.98 0.23 5.95
C ARG A 53 9.38 0.15 6.56
N GLU A 54 10.36 0.80 5.94
CA GLU A 54 11.74 0.82 6.44
C GLU A 54 11.82 1.42 7.85
N GLU A 55 11.05 2.49 8.11
CA GLU A 55 10.98 3.13 9.42
C GLU A 55 10.40 2.18 10.48
N LEU A 56 9.33 1.45 10.15
CA LEU A 56 8.75 0.45 11.07
C LEU A 56 9.72 -0.71 11.34
N VAL A 57 10.37 -1.23 10.30
CA VAL A 57 11.34 -2.33 10.44
C VAL A 57 12.50 -1.90 11.31
N GLN A 58 13.03 -0.69 11.12
CA GLN A 58 14.10 -0.13 11.95
C GLN A 58 13.63 0.11 13.39
N ARG A 59 12.45 0.70 13.58
CA ARG A 59 11.87 0.98 14.90
C ARG A 59 11.70 -0.28 15.75
N PHE A 60 11.34 -1.40 15.10
CA PHE A 60 11.11 -2.68 15.76
C PHE A 60 12.26 -3.67 15.59
N GLN A 61 13.41 -3.22 15.08
CA GLN A 61 14.63 -4.02 14.94
C GLN A 61 15.03 -4.54 16.32
N ASN A 62 15.07 -5.87 16.48
CA ASN A 62 15.35 -6.59 17.73
C ASN A 62 14.18 -6.68 18.74
N THR A 63 12.94 -6.47 18.31
CA THR A 63 11.76 -6.69 19.15
C THR A 63 11.04 -8.00 18.80
N THR A 64 10.34 -8.57 19.78
CA THR A 64 9.47 -9.74 19.55
C THR A 64 8.33 -9.44 18.58
N ARG A 65 7.98 -8.16 18.40
CA ARG A 65 6.94 -7.74 17.46
C ARG A 65 7.35 -7.99 16.02
N LEU A 66 8.56 -7.59 15.63
CA LEU A 66 9.08 -7.84 14.28
C LEU A 66 9.25 -9.33 14.01
N GLU A 67 9.76 -10.07 14.99
CA GLU A 67 9.94 -11.52 14.86
C GLU A 67 8.61 -12.26 14.71
N ARG A 68 7.60 -11.93 15.52
CA ARG A 68 6.25 -12.50 15.38
C ARG A 68 5.59 -12.13 14.06
N ALA A 69 5.73 -10.88 13.61
CA ALA A 69 5.19 -10.45 12.32
C ALA A 69 5.77 -11.27 11.17
N LYS A 70 7.11 -11.41 11.10
CA LYS A 70 7.78 -12.23 10.09
C LYS A 70 7.33 -13.69 10.16
N GLN A 71 7.25 -14.27 11.36
CA GLN A 71 6.82 -15.66 11.55
C GLN A 71 5.37 -15.89 11.12
N ASN A 72 4.46 -14.97 11.43
CA ASN A 72 3.04 -15.11 11.11
C ASN A 72 2.75 -14.94 9.63
N CYS A 73 3.52 -14.07 8.95
CA CYS A 73 3.40 -13.81 7.52
C CYS A 73 4.19 -14.80 6.64
N GLN A 74 5.08 -15.63 7.20
CA GLN A 74 6.02 -16.48 6.42
C GLN A 74 5.38 -17.41 5.38
N LYS A 75 4.09 -17.76 5.54
CA LYS A 75 3.35 -18.64 4.61
C LYS A 75 2.79 -17.91 3.39
N ILE A 76 2.86 -16.59 3.37
CA ILE A 76 2.41 -15.77 2.23
C ILE A 76 3.48 -15.82 1.16
N VAL A 77 3.18 -16.51 0.06
CA VAL A 77 4.16 -16.91 -0.98
C VAL A 77 4.59 -15.73 -1.87
N ALA A 78 3.72 -14.74 -2.07
CA ALA A 78 4.05 -13.56 -2.86
C ALA A 78 4.87 -12.56 -2.04
N SER A 79 6.11 -12.28 -2.43
CA SER A 79 7.06 -11.41 -1.69
C SER A 79 6.46 -10.06 -1.28
N LYS A 80 5.74 -9.39 -2.19
CA LYS A 80 5.07 -8.10 -1.89
C LYS A 80 3.95 -8.25 -0.87
N ALA A 81 3.14 -9.31 -0.96
CA ALA A 81 2.07 -9.57 0.00
C ALA A 81 2.64 -9.95 1.37
N ASN A 82 3.76 -10.67 1.41
CA ASN A 82 4.48 -10.95 2.66
C ASN A 82 4.97 -9.65 3.32
N GLU A 83 5.58 -8.76 2.55
CA GLU A 83 6.04 -7.45 3.02
C GLU A 83 4.88 -6.58 3.54
N GLN A 84 3.74 -6.56 2.84
CA GLN A 84 2.52 -5.86 3.25
C GLN A 84 1.95 -6.43 4.56
N CYS A 85 1.89 -7.76 4.69
CA CYS A 85 1.46 -8.41 5.93
C CYS A 85 2.34 -8.01 7.12
N VAL A 86 3.67 -8.02 6.94
CA VAL A 86 4.60 -7.60 8.01
C VAL A 86 4.37 -6.13 8.36
N TYR A 87 4.26 -5.25 7.35
CA TYR A 87 3.95 -3.84 7.56
C TYR A 87 2.67 -3.64 8.38
N ASP A 88 1.58 -4.31 8.01
CA ASP A 88 0.27 -4.18 8.65
C ASP A 88 0.31 -4.61 10.13
N ILE A 89 1.01 -5.69 10.45
CA ILE A 89 1.24 -6.10 11.85
C ILE A 89 2.10 -5.06 12.59
N LEU A 90 3.14 -4.53 11.95
CA LEU A 90 4.04 -3.54 12.55
C LEU A 90 3.42 -2.16 12.76
N ILE A 91 2.38 -1.79 12.00
CA ILE A 91 1.66 -0.52 12.21
C ILE A 91 0.50 -0.68 13.19
N THR A 92 -0.29 -1.76 13.10
CA THR A 92 -1.49 -1.97 13.93
C THR A 92 -1.22 -2.65 15.28
N ASN A 93 -0.15 -3.45 15.35
CA ASN A 93 0.19 -4.36 16.45
C ASN A 93 -0.75 -5.56 16.56
N ASP A 94 -1.50 -5.83 15.50
CA ASP A 94 -2.48 -6.89 15.46
C ASP A 94 -1.96 -8.07 14.64
N GLN A 95 -1.79 -9.22 15.28
CA GLN A 95 -1.30 -10.43 14.63
C GLN A 95 -2.36 -11.09 13.74
N THR A 96 -3.64 -10.78 13.95
CA THR A 96 -4.76 -11.30 13.15
C THR A 96 -4.72 -10.78 11.71
N MET A 97 -3.98 -9.70 11.44
CA MET A 97 -3.70 -9.24 10.06
C MET A 97 -3.08 -10.37 9.20
N SER A 98 -2.33 -11.29 9.80
CA SER A 98 -1.77 -12.43 9.05
C SER A 98 -2.83 -13.41 8.52
N GLU A 99 -4.00 -13.48 9.13
CA GLU A 99 -5.13 -14.29 8.68
C GLU A 99 -5.86 -13.58 7.54
N LEU A 100 -6.13 -12.28 7.68
CA LEU A 100 -6.71 -11.46 6.62
C LEU A 100 -5.91 -11.53 5.31
N HIS A 101 -4.58 -11.46 5.40
CA HIS A 101 -3.70 -11.60 4.22
C HIS A 101 -3.76 -13.00 3.59
N LYS A 102 -3.87 -14.06 4.40
CA LYS A 102 -4.01 -15.43 3.90
C LYS A 102 -5.35 -15.62 3.19
N ASP A 103 -6.43 -15.13 3.78
CA ASP A 103 -7.78 -15.23 3.21
C ASP A 103 -7.84 -14.49 1.88
N PHE A 104 -7.27 -13.28 1.82
CA PHE A 104 -7.14 -12.54 0.57
C PHE A 104 -6.36 -13.32 -0.50
N GLN A 105 -5.22 -13.93 -0.12
CA GLN A 105 -4.43 -14.72 -1.06
C GLN A 105 -5.18 -15.98 -1.55
N THR A 106 -5.91 -16.67 -0.67
CA THR A 106 -6.75 -17.82 -1.04
C THR A 106 -7.82 -17.40 -2.04
N ASN A 107 -8.59 -16.37 -1.73
CA ASN A 107 -9.65 -15.86 -2.61
C ASN A 107 -9.09 -15.42 -3.97
N LEU A 108 -7.90 -14.79 -3.98
CA LEU A 108 -7.25 -14.39 -5.21
C LEU A 108 -6.83 -15.58 -6.07
N ASN A 109 -6.33 -16.66 -5.45
CA ASN A 109 -5.94 -17.87 -6.17
C ASN A 109 -7.16 -18.60 -6.73
N GLU A 110 -8.22 -18.78 -5.94
CA GLU A 110 -9.48 -19.38 -6.39
C GLU A 110 -10.06 -18.62 -7.58
N TRP A 111 -10.03 -17.29 -7.51
CA TRP A 111 -10.50 -16.44 -8.60
C TRP A 111 -9.65 -16.61 -9.88
N LYS A 112 -8.32 -16.74 -9.75
CA LYS A 112 -7.43 -16.99 -10.89
C LYS A 112 -7.71 -18.35 -11.54
N GLU A 113 -7.87 -19.40 -10.73
CA GLU A 113 -8.21 -20.74 -11.21
C GLU A 113 -9.55 -20.73 -11.97
N TYR A 114 -10.57 -20.02 -11.44
CA TYR A 114 -11.83 -19.84 -12.14
C TYR A 114 -11.67 -19.10 -13.46
N ALA A 115 -10.92 -18.00 -13.47
CA ALA A 115 -10.68 -17.19 -14.66
C ALA A 115 -10.02 -18.00 -15.80
N GLU A 116 -9.06 -18.87 -15.44
CA GLU A 116 -8.42 -19.80 -16.37
C GLU A 116 -9.40 -20.86 -16.91
N LEU A 117 -10.25 -21.42 -16.05
CA LEU A 117 -11.25 -22.43 -16.43
C LEU A 117 -12.26 -21.90 -17.45
N VAL A 118 -12.69 -20.65 -17.32
CA VAL A 118 -13.72 -20.07 -18.21
C VAL A 118 -13.18 -19.48 -19.50
N GLN A 119 -11.85 -19.49 -19.73
CA GLN A 119 -11.17 -18.91 -20.90
C GLN A 119 -11.71 -17.53 -21.31
N ASN A 120 -12.12 -16.72 -20.33
CA ASN A 120 -12.72 -15.43 -20.58
C ASN A 120 -11.68 -14.35 -20.30
N ASP A 121 -11.10 -13.80 -21.36
CA ASP A 121 -10.09 -12.74 -21.30
C ASP A 121 -10.55 -11.52 -20.47
N HIS A 122 -11.86 -11.24 -20.42
CA HIS A 122 -12.39 -10.14 -19.61
C HIS A 122 -12.32 -10.46 -18.12
N VAL A 123 -12.63 -11.71 -17.73
CA VAL A 123 -12.49 -12.18 -16.36
C VAL A 123 -11.00 -12.17 -16.01
N ILE A 124 -10.13 -12.82 -16.79
CA ILE A 124 -8.68 -12.89 -16.55
C ILE A 124 -8.04 -11.49 -16.33
N ASN A 125 -8.45 -10.48 -17.09
CA ASN A 125 -7.96 -9.10 -16.95
C ASN A 125 -8.46 -8.39 -15.69
N MET A 126 -9.65 -8.71 -15.17
CA MET A 126 -10.20 -8.03 -13.99
C MET A 126 -9.43 -8.34 -12.70
N GLY A 127 -9.09 -9.60 -12.45
CA GLY A 127 -8.41 -9.99 -11.19
C GLY A 127 -6.89 -10.02 -11.26
N THR A 128 -6.29 -9.87 -12.45
CA THR A 128 -4.89 -9.43 -12.54
C THR A 128 -4.74 -7.96 -12.11
N GLN A 129 -5.74 -7.11 -12.37
CA GLN A 129 -5.74 -5.72 -11.90
C GLN A 129 -6.02 -5.56 -10.40
N LEU A 130 -6.82 -6.44 -9.80
CA LEU A 130 -7.09 -6.43 -8.35
C LEU A 130 -5.91 -6.91 -7.50
N ALA A 131 -4.95 -7.64 -8.08
CA ALA A 131 -3.84 -8.25 -7.37
C ALA A 131 -2.62 -7.33 -7.18
N PHE A 132 -2.46 -6.30 -8.01
CA PHE A 132 -1.19 -5.56 -8.13
C PHE A 132 -1.31 -4.08 -8.51
N ASN A 133 -2.37 -3.40 -8.08
CA ASN A 133 -2.32 -1.94 -7.95
C ASN A 133 -2.25 -1.56 -6.47
#